data_AF-A0A1S1WXY0-F1
#
_entry.id   AF-A0A1S1WXY0-F1
#
_cell.length_a   1.000
_cell.length_b   1.000
_cell.length_c   1.000
_cell.angle_alpha   90.00
_cell.angle_beta   90.00
_cell.angle_gamma   90.00
#
_symmetry.space_group_name_H-M   'P 1'
#
loop_
_entity.id
_entity.type
_entity.pdbx_description
1 polymer ?
#
loop_
_entity_poly.entity_id
_entity_poly.type
_entity_poly.pdbx_seq_one_letter_code
_entity_poly.pdbx_strand_id
1 'polypeptide(L)'
;MENKKKLALLAGAAALLIAAGFGGWKYWKSHQAVQVERLALDGDPGRQLAGDIMDKMYGKDAYDGKAKCWNIDHAASKDEDSATYCMKPLALDRVHAAGEERWYLFAGASRPDGSHVDSEALVGAFVVDAKGHELIAGNRELSFSNSFASAPAEVRLLQLSSSGYMGWFAEGGDEHQGITTSYPQLFAPKGKKVVGIGGEVFGKTESMAETLGFDYQPDASQPDAKVYPLLLTVKADKVVARFRFRFDHDKWRYVCADQACRKQQGIPEYQPEHADEAEGDDSQSTQPPATANAALFSDGAELSAADLKDVLGALGATYVVKDQDNWGFVTGPCRQPFKLSASYPSDEKDRHNELWVEGGSACTSGATGQSVWLFIRGEDGHLRANLGGPATKAAVTGDLNNGRYDLRLSGNGFCEAVWRWDGSQYQHLKNIATQPGGCGGE
;
A
#
# COMPACT_ATOMS: atom_id res chain seq x y z
N MET A 1 13.35 65.02 29.69
CA MET A 1 12.45 63.84 29.86
C MET A 1 12.07 63.15 28.53
N GLU A 2 12.42 63.69 27.36
CA GLU A 2 12.04 63.10 26.05
C GLU A 2 12.85 61.86 25.63
N ASN A 3 14.15 61.76 25.97
CA ASN A 3 14.98 60.64 25.49
C ASN A 3 14.65 59.28 26.12
N LYS A 4 14.10 59.23 27.35
CA LYS A 4 13.70 57.98 27.99
C LYS A 4 12.44 57.36 27.37
N LYS A 5 11.53 58.18 26.84
CA LYS A 5 10.31 57.70 26.16
C LYS A 5 10.61 57.11 24.78
N LYS A 6 11.58 57.68 24.04
CA LYS A 6 12.01 57.14 22.73
C LYS A 6 12.74 55.80 22.84
N LEU A 7 13.57 55.61 23.87
CA LEU A 7 14.24 54.32 24.10
C LEU A 7 13.25 53.20 24.50
N ALA A 8 12.25 53.51 25.32
CA ALA A 8 11.22 52.53 25.71
C ALA A 8 10.33 52.11 24.52
N LEU A 9 10.03 53.05 23.62
CA LEU A 9 9.27 52.77 22.39
C LEU A 9 10.06 51.92 21.40
N LEU A 10 11.36 52.16 21.25
CA LEU A 10 12.24 51.35 20.40
C LEU A 10 12.45 49.94 20.96
N ALA A 11 12.59 49.78 22.27
CA ALA A 11 12.69 48.47 22.92
C ALA A 11 11.37 47.67 22.81
N GLY A 12 10.21 48.34 22.95
CA GLY A 12 8.90 47.72 22.75
C GLY A 12 8.65 47.29 21.30
N ALA A 13 9.05 48.11 20.32
CA ALA A 13 8.96 47.77 18.91
C ALA A 13 9.90 46.62 18.51
N ALA A 14 11.12 46.59 19.05
CA ALA A 14 12.05 45.48 18.84
C ALA A 14 11.54 44.16 19.44
N ALA A 15 10.96 44.21 20.65
CA ALA A 15 10.35 43.03 21.28
C ALA A 15 9.13 42.51 20.50
N LEU A 16 8.31 43.39 19.93
CA LEU A 16 7.17 43.02 19.08
C LEU A 16 7.61 42.43 17.73
N LEU A 17 8.65 42.97 17.11
CA LEU A 17 9.20 42.42 15.86
C LEU A 17 9.89 41.07 16.08
N ILE A 18 10.55 40.86 17.21
CA ILE A 18 11.11 39.55 17.59
C ILE A 18 9.98 38.56 17.90
N ALA A 19 8.93 38.96 18.62
CA ALA A 19 7.78 38.10 18.90
C ALA A 19 6.97 37.74 17.64
N ALA A 20 6.77 38.70 16.72
CA ALA A 20 6.15 38.47 15.43
C ALA A 20 7.04 37.65 14.48
N GLY A 21 8.37 37.83 14.54
CA GLY A 21 9.34 37.03 13.81
C GLY A 21 9.41 35.59 14.29
N PHE A 22 9.43 35.35 15.61
CA PHE A 22 9.41 33.99 16.19
C PHE A 22 8.04 33.33 16.07
N GLY A 23 6.95 34.08 16.28
CA GLY A 23 5.59 33.60 16.10
C GLY A 23 5.27 33.26 14.64
N GLY A 24 5.65 34.14 13.71
CA GLY A 24 5.51 33.94 12.27
C GLY A 24 6.42 32.85 11.72
N TRP A 25 7.66 32.72 12.20
CA TRP A 25 8.57 31.65 11.79
C TRP A 25 8.13 30.28 12.31
N LYS A 26 7.69 30.18 13.57
CA LYS A 26 7.19 28.91 14.13
C LYS A 26 5.86 28.50 13.49
N TYR A 27 5.00 29.48 13.18
CA TYR A 27 3.77 29.28 12.41
C TYR A 27 4.07 28.84 10.97
N TRP A 28 4.98 29.49 10.27
CA TRP A 28 5.34 29.12 8.89
C TRP A 28 6.03 27.73 8.82
N LYS A 29 6.87 27.40 9.81
CA LYS A 29 7.52 26.08 9.92
C LYS A 29 6.54 24.95 10.27
N SER A 30 5.45 25.25 10.99
CA SER A 30 4.39 24.27 11.29
C SER A 30 3.37 24.10 10.15
N HIS A 31 3.41 24.95 9.12
CA HIS A 31 2.51 24.92 7.96
C HIS A 31 3.24 24.55 6.65
N GLN A 32 4.51 24.14 6.71
CA GLN A 32 5.11 23.46 5.56
C GLN A 32 4.38 22.14 5.33
N ALA A 33 3.83 21.96 4.13
CA ALA A 33 3.18 20.73 3.74
C ALA A 33 4.13 19.55 3.94
N VAL A 34 3.64 18.49 4.58
CA VAL A 34 4.39 17.23 4.68
C VAL A 34 4.54 16.68 3.27
N GLN A 35 5.78 16.43 2.86
CA GLN A 35 6.08 15.84 1.55
C GLN A 35 6.56 14.42 1.75
N VAL A 36 5.98 13.49 0.97
CA VAL A 36 6.33 12.08 1.01
C VAL A 36 6.64 11.60 -0.40
N GLU A 37 7.76 10.90 -0.54
CA GLU A 37 8.21 10.30 -1.79
C GLU A 37 8.61 8.85 -1.55
N ARG A 38 8.00 7.92 -2.29
CA ARG A 38 8.38 6.51 -2.26
C ARG A 38 9.51 6.23 -3.26
N LEU A 39 10.57 5.58 -2.80
CA LEU A 39 11.69 5.16 -3.64
C LEU A 39 11.52 3.70 -4.08
N ALA A 40 11.85 3.43 -5.34
CA ALA A 40 11.93 2.07 -5.88
C ALA A 40 13.06 1.28 -5.19
N LEU A 41 12.80 0.02 -4.82
CA LEU A 41 13.77 -0.82 -4.10
C LEU A 41 14.60 -1.75 -5.00
N ASP A 42 14.25 -1.87 -6.28
CA ASP A 42 14.95 -2.74 -7.25
C ASP A 42 16.03 -1.98 -8.06
N GLY A 43 15.95 -0.65 -8.09
CA GLY A 43 16.87 0.25 -8.78
C GLY A 43 17.60 1.23 -7.86
N ASP A 44 18.64 1.87 -8.37
CA ASP A 44 19.36 2.92 -7.66
C ASP A 44 18.60 4.25 -7.79
N PRO A 45 18.60 5.13 -6.75
CA PRO A 45 19.37 5.01 -5.51
C PRO A 45 18.68 4.18 -4.40
N GLY A 46 17.39 3.83 -4.55
CA GLY A 46 16.60 3.27 -3.45
C GLY A 46 17.08 1.91 -2.97
N ARG A 47 17.54 1.03 -3.86
CA ARG A 47 18.15 -0.26 -3.50
C ARG A 47 19.39 -0.11 -2.64
N GLN A 48 20.32 0.77 -3.04
CA GLN A 48 21.55 1.03 -2.30
C GLN A 48 21.24 1.62 -0.93
N LEU A 49 20.35 2.61 -0.89
CA LEU A 49 19.97 3.29 0.34
C LEU A 49 19.26 2.34 1.34
N ALA A 50 18.34 1.52 0.84
CA ALA A 50 17.71 0.49 1.66
C ALA A 50 18.75 -0.50 2.19
N GLY A 51 19.68 -0.94 1.34
CA GLY A 51 20.80 -1.80 1.75
C GLY A 51 21.65 -1.19 2.85
N ASP A 52 22.05 0.08 2.72
CA ASP A 52 22.86 0.78 3.73
C ASP A 52 22.14 0.89 5.08
N ILE A 53 20.83 1.17 5.06
CA ILE A 53 20.01 1.20 6.28
C ILE A 53 19.88 -0.22 6.86
N MET A 54 19.59 -1.22 6.04
CA MET A 54 19.47 -2.62 6.48
C MET A 54 20.78 -3.14 7.07
N ASP A 55 21.94 -2.87 6.46
CA ASP A 55 23.27 -3.19 6.99
C ASP A 55 23.50 -2.56 8.37
N LYS A 56 23.06 -1.31 8.56
CA LYS A 56 23.19 -0.62 9.84
C LYS A 56 22.25 -1.19 10.91
N MET A 57 21.04 -1.58 10.53
CA MET A 57 20.00 -2.05 11.47
C MET A 57 20.17 -3.52 11.84
N TYR A 58 20.49 -4.37 10.85
CA TYR A 58 20.61 -5.81 11.01
C TYR A 58 22.05 -6.30 11.17
N GLY A 59 23.01 -5.55 10.64
CA GLY A 59 24.42 -5.91 10.59
C GLY A 59 24.81 -6.39 9.20
N LYS A 60 25.90 -5.86 8.66
CA LYS A 60 26.42 -6.25 7.34
C LYS A 60 26.76 -7.74 7.23
N ASP A 61 27.24 -8.33 8.32
CA ASP A 61 27.58 -9.75 8.37
C ASP A 61 26.34 -10.66 8.33
N ALA A 62 25.14 -10.11 8.58
CA ALA A 62 23.88 -10.83 8.46
C ALA A 62 23.38 -10.91 7.01
N TYR A 63 24.00 -10.19 6.06
CA TYR A 63 23.57 -10.15 4.68
C TYR A 63 23.92 -11.46 3.94
N ASP A 64 22.89 -12.14 3.46
CA ASP A 64 23.00 -13.26 2.53
C ASP A 64 22.96 -12.76 1.08
N GLY A 65 24.10 -12.78 0.39
CA GLY A 65 24.21 -12.32 -0.99
C GLY A 65 23.45 -13.19 -2.01
N LYS A 66 23.15 -14.45 -1.70
CA LYS A 66 22.38 -15.35 -2.57
C LYS A 66 20.88 -15.06 -2.43
N ALA A 67 20.38 -14.99 -1.19
CA ALA A 67 18.97 -14.70 -0.91
C ALA A 67 18.62 -13.20 -0.99
N LYS A 68 19.64 -12.33 -1.02
CA LYS A 68 19.56 -10.87 -1.04
C LYS A 68 18.72 -10.33 0.12
N CYS A 69 19.05 -10.77 1.33
CA CYS A 69 18.33 -10.43 2.56
C CYS A 69 19.25 -10.44 3.77
N TRP A 70 18.74 -10.01 4.93
CA TRP A 70 19.46 -10.03 6.20
C TRP A 70 18.87 -11.10 7.12
N ASN A 71 19.68 -12.09 7.46
CA ASN A 71 19.27 -13.20 8.31
C ASN A 71 19.22 -12.76 9.78
N ILE A 72 18.09 -13.00 10.42
CA ILE A 72 17.94 -12.87 11.87
C ILE A 72 17.40 -14.17 12.46
N ASP A 73 17.92 -14.58 13.61
CA ASP A 73 17.36 -15.70 14.34
C ASP A 73 16.29 -15.17 15.30
N HIS A 74 15.10 -15.75 15.25
CA HIS A 74 13.99 -15.38 16.12
C HIS A 74 13.22 -16.63 16.56
N ALA A 75 12.94 -16.72 17.85
CA ALA A 75 12.09 -17.74 18.44
C ALA A 75 10.73 -17.12 18.78
N ALA A 76 9.64 -17.66 18.24
CA ALA A 76 8.30 -17.11 18.45
C ALA A 76 7.83 -17.23 19.91
N SER A 77 8.39 -18.20 20.65
CA SER A 77 8.21 -18.34 22.08
C SER A 77 9.50 -18.78 22.76
N LYS A 78 9.54 -18.75 24.10
CA LYS A 78 10.72 -19.21 24.87
C LYS A 78 10.97 -20.71 24.75
N ASP A 79 9.96 -21.46 24.33
CA ASP A 79 9.98 -22.92 24.27
C ASP A 79 10.11 -23.43 22.83
N GLU A 80 10.16 -22.54 21.83
CA GLU A 80 10.43 -22.86 20.42
C GLU A 80 11.90 -22.64 20.06
N ASP A 81 12.41 -23.51 19.18
CA ASP A 81 13.70 -23.30 18.54
C ASP A 81 13.66 -22.05 17.66
N SER A 82 14.76 -21.30 17.62
CA SER A 82 14.87 -20.12 16.77
C SER A 82 14.85 -20.52 15.29
N ALA A 83 13.97 -19.89 14.52
CA ALA A 83 14.02 -19.96 13.07
C ALA A 83 14.81 -18.77 12.51
N THR A 84 15.53 -18.99 11.40
CA THR A 84 16.24 -17.92 10.71
C THR A 84 15.32 -17.25 9.68
N TYR A 85 15.02 -15.97 9.90
CA TYR A 85 14.20 -15.14 9.03
C TYR A 85 15.07 -14.31 8.08
N CYS A 86 14.74 -14.36 6.80
CA CYS A 86 15.44 -13.65 5.72
C CYS A 86 14.76 -12.28 5.46
N MET A 87 15.16 -11.25 6.22
CA MET A 87 14.56 -9.91 6.19
C MET A 87 14.89 -9.16 4.90
N LYS A 88 13.86 -8.71 4.18
CA LYS A 88 13.98 -7.92 2.94
C LYS A 88 13.33 -6.55 3.10
N PRO A 89 13.90 -5.47 2.54
CA PRO A 89 13.21 -4.19 2.47
C PRO A 89 11.96 -4.32 1.59
N LEU A 90 10.83 -3.82 2.07
CA LEU A 90 9.52 -3.84 1.40
C LEU A 90 9.06 -2.44 0.99
N ALA A 91 9.38 -1.42 1.79
CA ALA A 91 9.08 -0.04 1.47
C ALA A 91 10.20 0.89 1.98
N LEU A 92 10.48 1.93 1.19
CA LEU A 92 11.36 3.03 1.59
C LEU A 92 10.74 4.36 1.16
N ASP A 93 10.41 5.18 2.14
CA ASP A 93 9.73 6.45 1.94
C ASP A 93 10.59 7.60 2.49
N ARG A 94 10.85 8.62 1.67
CA ARG A 94 11.42 9.90 2.09
C ARG A 94 10.31 10.77 2.64
N VAL A 95 10.50 11.33 3.81
CA VAL A 95 9.53 12.25 4.43
C VAL A 95 10.23 13.55 4.79
N HIS A 96 9.71 14.66 4.26
CA HIS A 96 10.04 16.01 4.70
C HIS A 96 8.90 16.56 5.55
N ALA A 97 9.15 16.78 6.84
CA ALA A 97 8.16 17.27 7.78
C ALA A 97 8.80 18.13 8.88
N ALA A 98 8.15 19.25 9.24
CA ALA A 98 8.63 20.18 10.26
C ALA A 98 10.08 20.71 10.06
N GLY A 99 10.53 20.76 8.80
CA GLY A 99 11.89 21.14 8.42
C GLY A 99 12.95 20.07 8.69
N GLU A 100 12.55 18.83 8.94
CA GLU A 100 13.42 17.67 9.02
C GLU A 100 13.15 16.73 7.86
N GLU A 101 14.20 16.03 7.41
CA GLU A 101 14.13 15.01 6.39
C GLU A 101 14.51 13.66 7.00
N ARG A 102 13.67 12.65 6.79
CA ARG A 102 13.79 11.32 7.40
C ARG A 102 13.47 10.25 6.38
N TRP A 103 14.08 9.09 6.55
CA TRP A 103 13.74 7.87 5.83
C TRP A 103 12.90 6.94 6.69
N TYR A 104 11.84 6.41 6.11
CA TYR A 104 10.96 5.42 6.70
C TYR A 104 11.15 4.12 5.92
N LEU A 105 11.90 3.19 6.50
CA LEU A 105 12.13 1.86 5.92
C LEU A 105 11.26 0.82 6.64
N PHE A 106 10.55 0.03 5.85
CA PHE A 106 9.83 -1.15 6.31
C PHE A 106 10.43 -2.39 5.66
N ALA A 107 10.63 -3.44 6.45
CA ALA A 107 11.20 -4.72 6.04
C ALA A 107 10.27 -5.86 6.47
N GLY A 108 10.34 -7.00 5.80
CA GLY A 108 9.59 -8.19 6.18
C GLY A 108 10.31 -9.48 5.81
N ALA A 109 9.97 -10.55 6.52
CA ALA A 109 10.39 -11.90 6.24
C ALA A 109 9.23 -12.87 6.50
N SER A 110 9.05 -13.80 5.58
CA SER A 110 8.21 -14.97 5.81
C SER A 110 8.92 -15.98 6.70
N ARG A 111 8.18 -16.76 7.49
CA ARG A 111 8.77 -17.90 8.21
C ARG A 111 9.18 -18.99 7.20
N PRO A 112 10.40 -19.56 7.28
CA PRO A 112 10.88 -20.56 6.31
C PRO A 112 10.01 -21.83 6.19
N ASP A 113 9.35 -22.22 7.29
CA ASP A 113 8.53 -23.42 7.41
C ASP A 113 7.07 -23.08 7.81
N GLY A 114 6.48 -22.03 7.21
CA GLY A 114 5.16 -21.46 7.55
C GLY A 114 3.94 -22.36 7.31
N SER A 115 4.01 -23.66 7.62
CA SER A 115 2.92 -24.65 7.49
C SER A 115 2.06 -24.79 8.75
N HIS A 116 2.46 -24.18 9.87
CA HIS A 116 1.71 -24.22 11.13
C HIS A 116 0.85 -22.97 11.31
N VAL A 117 -0.40 -23.17 11.74
CA VAL A 117 -1.42 -22.12 11.96
C VAL A 117 -0.96 -21.01 12.93
N ASP A 118 -0.05 -21.32 13.86
CA ASP A 118 0.48 -20.38 14.86
C ASP A 118 1.77 -19.66 14.43
N SER A 119 2.21 -19.85 13.18
CA SER A 119 3.43 -19.21 12.68
C SER A 119 3.17 -17.76 12.31
N GLU A 120 3.97 -16.84 12.86
CA GLU A 120 3.93 -15.42 12.49
C GLU A 120 5.05 -15.07 11.51
N ALA A 121 4.76 -14.14 10.60
CA ALA A 121 5.80 -13.47 9.85
C ALA A 121 6.51 -12.44 10.75
N LEU A 122 7.67 -11.96 10.32
CA LEU A 122 8.36 -10.86 10.99
C LEU A 122 8.42 -9.63 10.11
N VAL A 123 8.26 -8.48 10.73
CA VAL A 123 8.50 -7.18 10.11
C VAL A 123 9.51 -6.36 10.91
N GLY A 124 10.29 -5.58 10.18
CA GLY A 124 11.19 -4.57 10.72
C GLY A 124 10.72 -3.19 10.29
N ALA A 125 10.83 -2.21 11.17
CA ALA A 125 10.40 -0.85 10.85
C ALA A 125 11.36 0.16 11.46
N PHE A 126 11.85 1.08 10.65
CA PHE A 126 12.92 2.01 11.01
C PHE A 126 12.64 3.41 10.49
N VAL A 127 12.82 4.38 11.36
CA VAL A 127 12.89 5.80 11.03
C VAL A 127 14.31 6.24 11.27
N VAL A 128 14.98 6.72 10.23
CA VAL A 128 16.36 7.20 10.31
C VAL A 128 16.48 8.63 9.78
N ASP A 129 17.48 9.37 10.23
CA ASP A 129 17.75 10.69 9.66
C ASP A 129 18.24 10.58 8.20
N ALA A 130 17.91 11.54 7.34
CA ALA A 130 18.22 11.44 5.92
C ALA A 130 19.70 11.63 5.54
N LYS A 131 20.54 12.18 6.43
CA LYS A 131 21.94 12.52 6.12
C LYS A 131 22.93 11.43 6.55
N GLY A 132 22.75 10.89 7.75
CA GLY A 132 23.65 9.90 8.36
C GLY A 132 23.00 8.54 8.61
N HIS A 133 21.70 8.41 8.35
CA HIS A 133 20.91 7.21 8.63
C HIS A 133 21.03 6.77 10.10
N GLU A 134 21.21 7.71 11.03
CA GLU A 134 21.14 7.48 12.47
C GLU A 134 19.71 7.11 12.86
N LEU A 135 19.61 6.10 13.72
CA LEU A 135 18.31 5.57 14.14
C LEU A 135 17.58 6.59 15.03
N ILE A 136 16.45 7.08 14.53
CA ILE A 136 15.52 7.92 15.30
C ILE A 136 14.58 7.03 16.12
N ALA A 137 13.96 6.05 15.45
CA ALA A 137 13.14 5.04 16.08
C ALA A 137 13.16 3.76 15.26
N GLY A 138 13.21 2.59 15.91
CA GLY A 138 13.12 1.34 15.16
C GLY A 138 12.80 0.14 16.00
N ASN A 139 12.38 -0.92 15.31
CA ASN A 139 12.37 -2.26 15.85
C ASN A 139 12.74 -3.24 14.73
N ARG A 140 13.65 -4.17 15.04
CA ARG A 140 14.16 -5.17 14.09
C ARG A 140 13.20 -6.33 13.92
N GLU A 141 12.40 -6.59 14.94
CA GLU A 141 11.48 -7.71 15.05
C GLU A 141 10.15 -7.24 15.63
N LEU A 142 9.13 -7.28 14.79
CA LEU A 142 7.74 -7.09 15.14
C LEU A 142 6.99 -8.28 14.54
N SER A 143 6.16 -8.94 15.35
CA SER A 143 5.21 -9.92 14.86
C SER A 143 4.31 -9.31 13.79
N PHE A 144 4.07 -10.07 12.74
CA PHE A 144 3.12 -9.73 11.70
C PHE A 144 2.20 -10.91 11.43
N SER A 145 0.91 -10.71 11.70
CA SER A 145 -0.11 -11.73 11.44
C SER A 145 -0.44 -11.77 9.95
N ASN A 146 -0.24 -12.94 9.34
CA ASN A 146 -0.56 -13.19 7.95
C ASN A 146 -0.69 -14.69 7.73
N SER A 147 -1.45 -15.12 6.73
CA SER A 147 -1.54 -16.53 6.44
C SER A 147 -0.23 -17.07 5.88
N PHE A 148 0.04 -18.33 6.23
CA PHE A 148 1.29 -19.03 5.96
C PHE A 148 2.54 -18.30 6.49
N ALA A 149 2.37 -17.45 7.51
CA ALA A 149 3.45 -16.67 8.11
C ALA A 149 4.24 -15.87 7.07
N SER A 150 3.56 -15.34 6.05
CA SER A 150 4.19 -14.63 4.95
C SER A 150 4.38 -13.14 5.24
N ALA A 151 5.48 -12.55 4.75
CA ALA A 151 5.69 -11.11 4.81
C ALA A 151 4.54 -10.35 4.11
N PRO A 152 4.23 -9.11 4.52
CA PRO A 152 3.19 -8.33 3.85
C PRO A 152 3.53 -8.11 2.38
N ALA A 153 2.53 -8.33 1.51
CA ALA A 153 2.65 -8.05 0.07
C ALA A 153 2.76 -6.55 -0.20
N GLU A 154 2.00 -5.74 0.56
CA GLU A 154 1.99 -4.29 0.41
C GLU A 154 2.08 -3.56 1.75
N VAL A 155 2.81 -2.43 1.74
CA VAL A 155 2.96 -1.56 2.89
C VAL A 155 2.78 -0.10 2.46
N ARG A 156 1.89 0.61 3.15
CA ARG A 156 1.59 2.02 2.92
C ARG A 156 2.09 2.87 4.08
N LEU A 157 2.74 3.99 3.80
CA LEU A 157 2.99 5.00 4.81
C LEU A 157 1.76 5.89 4.96
N LEU A 158 1.38 6.22 6.19
CA LEU A 158 0.24 7.07 6.53
C LEU A 158 0.73 8.29 7.32
N GLN A 159 0.29 9.48 6.91
CA GLN A 159 0.42 10.71 7.70
C GLN A 159 -0.65 10.72 8.80
N LEU A 160 -0.21 10.49 10.02
CA LEU A 160 -1.05 10.40 11.21
C LEU A 160 -1.18 11.73 11.95
N SER A 161 -0.59 12.84 11.50
CA SER A 161 -0.81 14.18 12.09
C SER A 161 -0.46 15.30 11.12
N SER A 162 -0.90 16.51 11.41
CA SER A 162 -0.55 17.73 10.65
C SER A 162 0.94 18.05 10.70
N SER A 163 1.63 17.66 11.78
CA SER A 163 3.07 17.85 11.94
C SER A 163 3.96 16.81 11.24
N GLY A 164 3.38 15.82 10.56
CA GLY A 164 4.14 14.76 9.89
C GLY A 164 4.60 13.64 10.81
N TYR A 165 3.86 13.36 11.89
CA TYR A 165 3.91 12.06 12.55
C TYR A 165 3.39 11.00 11.57
N MET A 166 4.23 10.02 11.22
CA MET A 166 3.92 8.98 10.24
C MET A 166 3.81 7.60 10.90
N GLY A 167 3.08 6.70 10.26
CA GLY A 167 3.06 5.28 10.59
C GLY A 167 2.87 4.41 9.36
N TRP A 168 3.23 3.14 9.45
CA TRP A 168 3.00 2.16 8.39
C TRP A 168 1.66 1.45 8.61
N PHE A 169 0.94 1.23 7.52
CA PHE A 169 -0.18 0.32 7.41
C PHE A 169 0.27 -0.85 6.53
N ALA A 170 0.17 -2.05 7.05
CA ALA A 170 0.43 -3.29 6.34
C ALA A 170 -0.74 -4.23 6.58
N GLU A 171 -1.16 -4.95 5.55
CA GLU A 171 -2.31 -5.85 5.62
C GLU A 171 -1.84 -7.27 5.31
N GLY A 172 -2.10 -8.18 6.24
CA GLY A 172 -2.04 -9.61 5.98
C GLY A 172 -3.36 -10.07 5.37
N GLY A 173 -3.35 -11.19 4.66
CA GLY A 173 -4.53 -11.83 4.11
C GLY A 173 -4.47 -13.34 4.27
N ASP A 174 -5.65 -13.93 4.28
CA ASP A 174 -5.85 -15.35 4.02
C ASP A 174 -6.79 -15.50 2.84
N GLU A 175 -6.58 -16.53 2.02
CA GLU A 175 -7.54 -16.96 1.03
C GLU A 175 -7.69 -18.48 1.15
N HIS A 176 -8.84 -18.92 1.65
CA HIS A 176 -9.17 -20.32 1.77
C HIS A 176 -10.50 -20.60 1.10
N GLN A 177 -10.50 -21.47 0.08
CA GLN A 177 -11.71 -21.87 -0.65
C GLN A 177 -12.50 -20.68 -1.25
N GLY A 178 -11.81 -19.65 -1.74
CA GLY A 178 -12.42 -18.42 -2.29
C GLY A 178 -12.84 -17.39 -1.24
N ILE A 179 -12.75 -17.72 0.05
CA ILE A 179 -13.06 -16.79 1.14
C ILE A 179 -11.79 -16.03 1.54
N THR A 180 -11.82 -14.71 1.37
CA THR A 180 -10.72 -13.83 1.77
C THR A 180 -10.91 -13.29 3.20
N THR A 181 -9.92 -13.49 4.05
CA THR A 181 -9.79 -12.80 5.36
C THR A 181 -8.67 -11.78 5.28
N SER A 182 -8.74 -10.67 6.02
CA SER A 182 -7.67 -9.67 6.08
C SER A 182 -7.35 -9.23 7.50
N TYR A 183 -6.07 -8.95 7.73
CA TYR A 183 -5.48 -8.64 9.03
C TYR A 183 -4.73 -7.30 8.97
N PRO A 184 -5.46 -6.16 9.03
CA PRO A 184 -4.83 -4.85 8.97
C PRO A 184 -4.03 -4.57 10.24
N GLN A 185 -2.77 -4.18 10.06
CA GLN A 185 -1.84 -3.88 11.14
C GLN A 185 -1.22 -2.50 10.91
N LEU A 186 -1.10 -1.72 12.00
CA LEU A 186 -0.46 -0.42 11.97
C LEU A 186 0.74 -0.37 12.90
N PHE A 187 1.82 0.25 12.43
CA PHE A 187 3.07 0.42 13.18
C PHE A 187 3.48 1.89 13.17
N ALA A 188 3.92 2.44 14.31
CA ALA A 188 4.40 3.81 14.35
C ALA A 188 5.46 4.05 15.45
N PRO A 189 6.28 5.10 15.33
CA PRO A 189 7.24 5.47 16.37
C PRO A 189 6.58 5.83 17.70
N LYS A 190 7.08 5.25 18.80
CA LYS A 190 6.80 5.64 20.19
C LYS A 190 8.12 5.84 20.92
N GLY A 191 8.59 7.09 20.98
CA GLY A 191 9.95 7.38 21.42
C GLY A 191 10.98 6.80 20.46
N LYS A 192 11.95 6.04 20.96
CA LYS A 192 13.02 5.42 20.15
C LYS A 192 12.66 4.06 19.54
N LYS A 193 11.44 3.57 19.75
CA LYS A 193 10.97 2.26 19.23
C LYS A 193 9.86 2.46 18.23
N VAL A 194 9.72 1.54 17.28
CA VAL A 194 8.48 1.37 16.52
C VAL A 194 7.64 0.29 17.20
N VAL A 195 6.34 0.53 17.33
CA VAL A 195 5.40 -0.37 18.02
C VAL A 195 4.13 -0.54 17.19
N GLY A 196 3.42 -1.65 17.40
CA GLY A 196 2.07 -1.84 16.87
C GLY A 196 1.08 -0.86 17.53
N ILE A 197 0.31 -0.13 16.72
CA ILE A 197 -0.69 0.86 17.15
C ILE A 197 -2.10 0.54 16.64
N GLY A 198 -2.30 -0.59 15.95
CA GLY A 198 -3.58 -0.97 15.33
C GLY A 198 -4.75 -1.09 16.32
N GLY A 199 -4.55 -1.73 17.48
CA GLY A 199 -5.58 -1.80 18.52
C GLY A 199 -6.85 -2.50 18.06
N GLU A 200 -7.99 -1.79 18.02
CA GLU A 200 -9.31 -2.33 17.65
C GLU A 200 -9.59 -2.28 16.14
N VAL A 201 -8.63 -1.91 15.28
CA VAL A 201 -8.79 -2.01 13.82
C VAL A 201 -9.08 -3.46 13.40
N PHE A 202 -9.90 -3.64 12.37
CA PHE A 202 -10.35 -4.95 11.91
C PHE A 202 -10.38 -5.04 10.38
N GLY A 203 -10.19 -6.24 9.84
CA GLY A 203 -10.33 -6.51 8.42
C GLY A 203 -11.60 -7.29 8.10
N LYS A 204 -11.71 -7.69 6.83
CA LYS A 204 -12.68 -8.67 6.34
C LYS A 204 -12.50 -10.00 7.05
N THR A 205 -13.62 -10.63 7.44
CA THR A 205 -13.68 -11.97 8.03
C THR A 205 -14.49 -12.91 7.14
N GLU A 206 -14.36 -14.21 7.35
CA GLU A 206 -15.09 -15.25 6.59
C GLU A 206 -16.62 -15.11 6.64
N SER A 207 -17.15 -14.50 7.71
CA SER A 207 -18.58 -14.23 7.88
C SER A 207 -19.13 -13.07 7.03
N MET A 208 -18.26 -12.35 6.31
CA MET A 208 -18.63 -11.17 5.54
C MET A 208 -18.71 -11.50 4.04
N ALA A 209 -19.51 -10.74 3.30
CA ALA A 209 -19.62 -10.92 1.85
C ALA A 209 -18.27 -10.84 1.13
N GLU A 210 -18.05 -11.72 0.15
CA GLU A 210 -16.75 -11.88 -0.52
C GLU A 210 -16.31 -10.64 -1.31
N THR A 211 -17.25 -9.91 -1.89
CA THR A 211 -16.99 -8.74 -2.74
C THR A 211 -16.57 -7.49 -1.96
N LEU A 212 -16.45 -7.57 -0.63
CA LEU A 212 -16.17 -6.42 0.20
C LEU A 212 -14.68 -6.02 0.20
N GLY A 213 -14.42 -4.78 -0.19
CA GLY A 213 -13.14 -4.10 -0.03
C GLY A 213 -13.12 -3.21 1.23
N PHE A 214 -11.97 -3.23 1.92
CA PHE A 214 -11.71 -2.44 3.11
C PHE A 214 -10.67 -1.37 2.79
N ASP A 215 -10.98 -0.09 3.05
CA ASP A 215 -10.05 1.01 2.79
C ASP A 215 -9.90 1.91 4.02
N TYR A 216 -8.68 1.94 4.55
CA TYR A 216 -8.27 2.75 5.69
C TYR A 216 -7.59 4.04 5.26
N GLN A 217 -8.04 5.17 5.83
CA GLN A 217 -7.43 6.48 5.60
C GLN A 217 -7.41 7.32 6.89
N PRO A 218 -6.35 8.13 7.14
CA PRO A 218 -6.36 9.13 8.21
C PRO A 218 -7.41 10.22 7.95
N ASP A 219 -8.26 10.50 8.94
CA ASP A 219 -9.23 11.61 8.91
C ASP A 219 -8.55 12.93 9.27
N ALA A 220 -7.94 13.54 8.26
CA ALA A 220 -7.27 14.82 8.39
C ALA A 220 -8.21 16.03 8.49
N SER A 221 -9.53 15.84 8.47
CA SER A 221 -10.50 16.92 8.71
C SER A 221 -10.44 17.46 10.15
N GLN A 222 -9.71 16.79 11.05
CA GLN A 222 -9.44 17.22 12.42
C GLN A 222 -7.98 17.66 12.59
N PRO A 223 -7.59 18.85 12.10
CA PRO A 223 -6.19 19.28 12.03
C PRO A 223 -5.52 19.46 13.41
N ASP A 224 -6.32 19.69 14.45
CA ASP A 224 -5.86 19.88 15.83
C ASP A 224 -5.59 18.55 16.57
N ALA A 225 -5.97 17.42 15.99
CA ALA A 225 -5.71 16.12 16.60
C ALA A 225 -4.20 15.79 16.54
N LYS A 226 -3.62 15.47 17.70
CA LYS A 226 -2.20 15.06 17.80
C LYS A 226 -1.89 13.82 16.97
N VAL A 227 -2.85 12.90 16.93
CA VAL A 227 -2.88 11.76 16.03
C VAL A 227 -4.27 11.73 15.40
N TYR A 228 -4.34 11.80 14.07
CA TYR A 228 -5.59 11.79 13.33
C TYR A 228 -6.38 10.50 13.62
N PRO A 229 -7.70 10.59 13.78
CA PRO A 229 -8.55 9.40 13.75
C PRO A 229 -8.40 8.65 12.42
N LEU A 230 -8.67 7.36 12.39
CA LEU A 230 -8.77 6.60 11.14
C LEU A 230 -10.23 6.46 10.72
N LEU A 231 -10.45 6.49 9.42
CA LEU A 231 -11.70 6.15 8.77
C LEU A 231 -11.50 4.86 7.98
N LEU A 232 -12.31 3.84 8.28
CA LEU A 232 -12.51 2.68 7.43
C LEU A 232 -13.74 2.92 6.56
N THR A 233 -13.58 2.77 5.26
CA THR A 233 -14.70 2.68 4.31
C THR A 233 -14.79 1.25 3.80
N VAL A 234 -15.95 0.63 3.98
CA VAL A 234 -16.25 -0.71 3.46
C VAL A 234 -17.07 -0.56 2.18
N LYS A 235 -16.63 -1.19 1.10
CA LYS A 235 -17.23 -1.08 -0.24
C LYS A 235 -17.53 -2.45 -0.82
N ALA A 236 -18.71 -2.62 -1.39
CA ALA A 236 -18.94 -3.57 -2.48
C ALA A 236 -18.94 -2.73 -3.77
N ASP A 237 -20.00 -2.80 -4.58
CA ASP A 237 -20.24 -1.87 -5.71
C ASP A 237 -20.47 -0.41 -5.25
N LYS A 238 -20.92 -0.26 -4.00
CA LYS A 238 -21.12 1.02 -3.32
C LYS A 238 -20.56 0.97 -1.91
N VAL A 239 -20.41 2.15 -1.30
CA VAL A 239 -20.08 2.24 0.13
C VAL A 239 -21.24 1.65 0.93
N VAL A 240 -20.97 0.59 1.68
CA VAL A 240 -21.96 -0.09 2.53
C VAL A 240 -21.84 0.30 4.00
N ALA A 241 -20.63 0.61 4.46
CA ALA A 241 -20.40 1.05 5.82
C ALA A 241 -19.19 1.99 5.93
N ARG A 242 -19.19 2.81 6.99
CA ARG A 242 -18.05 3.64 7.39
C ARG A 242 -17.86 3.55 8.89
N PHE A 243 -16.62 3.33 9.32
CA PHE A 243 -16.27 3.22 10.73
C PHE A 243 -15.15 4.18 11.08
N ARG A 244 -15.23 4.78 12.26
CA ARG A 244 -14.22 5.69 12.77
C ARG A 244 -13.48 5.04 13.94
N PHE A 245 -12.17 5.17 13.94
CA PHE A 245 -11.30 4.79 15.04
C PHE A 245 -10.62 6.03 15.58
N ARG A 246 -10.72 6.24 16.90
CA ARG A 246 -10.00 7.32 17.59
C ARG A 246 -8.70 6.80 18.14
N PHE A 247 -7.68 7.64 18.19
CA PHE A 247 -6.43 7.26 18.84
C PHE A 247 -6.54 7.42 20.36
N ASP A 248 -6.32 6.36 21.12
CA ASP A 248 -6.25 6.39 22.58
C ASP A 248 -4.79 6.64 22.98
N HIS A 249 -4.49 7.83 23.50
CA HIS A 249 -3.13 8.23 23.86
C HIS A 249 -2.58 7.52 25.09
N ASP A 250 -3.44 7.07 26.00
CA ASP A 250 -3.02 6.38 27.22
C ASP A 250 -2.60 4.94 26.88
N LYS A 251 -3.38 4.29 26.01
CA LYS A 251 -3.09 2.94 25.52
C LYS A 251 -2.13 2.94 24.33
N TRP A 252 -1.94 4.08 23.68
CA TRP A 252 -1.15 4.28 22.46
C TRP A 252 -1.57 3.36 21.30
N ARG A 253 -2.87 3.28 21.04
CA ARG A 253 -3.46 2.45 19.97
C ARG A 253 -4.80 3.01 19.50
N TYR A 254 -5.24 2.62 18.31
CA TYR A 254 -6.59 2.93 17.84
C TYR A 254 -7.65 2.12 18.58
N VAL A 255 -8.77 2.78 18.88
CA VAL A 255 -9.97 2.17 19.45
C VAL A 255 -11.19 2.62 18.65
N CYS A 256 -12.19 1.77 18.51
CA CYS A 256 -13.44 2.13 17.87
C CYS A 256 -14.05 3.37 18.53
N ALA A 257 -14.51 4.31 17.71
CA ALA A 257 -15.10 5.55 18.19
C ALA A 257 -16.46 5.33 18.88
N ASP A 258 -17.20 4.30 18.48
CA ASP A 258 -18.54 3.98 18.97
C ASP A 258 -18.83 2.47 18.98
N GLN A 259 -20.04 2.11 19.43
CA GLN A 259 -20.52 0.73 19.50
C GLN A 259 -20.81 0.13 18.12
N ALA A 260 -21.18 0.94 17.13
CA ALA A 260 -21.45 0.45 15.77
C ALA A 260 -20.15 -0.08 15.14
N CYS A 261 -19.03 0.63 15.34
CA CYS A 261 -17.69 0.16 14.99
C CYS A 261 -17.32 -1.15 15.69
N ARG A 262 -17.51 -1.22 17.02
CA ARG A 262 -17.16 -2.43 17.79
C ARG A 262 -17.96 -3.66 17.40
N LYS A 263 -19.21 -3.46 16.99
CA LYS A 263 -20.11 -4.51 16.53
C LYS A 263 -20.08 -4.71 15.02
N GLN A 264 -19.24 -3.95 14.30
CA GLN A 264 -19.14 -3.98 12.84
C GLN A 264 -20.52 -3.85 12.15
N GLN A 265 -21.39 -3.01 12.73
CA GLN A 265 -22.78 -2.92 12.33
C GLN A 265 -22.93 -2.33 10.92
N GLY A 266 -23.73 -2.99 10.08
CA GLY A 266 -24.02 -2.54 8.71
C GLY A 266 -23.11 -3.14 7.64
N ILE A 267 -22.17 -4.02 8.00
CA ILE A 267 -21.44 -4.85 7.04
C ILE A 267 -22.35 -6.01 6.62
N PRO A 268 -22.56 -6.25 5.31
CA PRO A 268 -23.30 -7.41 4.83
C PRO A 268 -22.61 -8.72 5.23
N GLU A 269 -23.40 -9.64 5.79
CA GLU A 269 -22.97 -11.01 6.06
C GLU A 269 -22.85 -11.79 4.75
N TYR A 270 -22.01 -12.82 4.75
CA TYR A 270 -21.93 -13.79 3.67
C TYR A 270 -23.31 -14.45 3.47
N GLN A 271 -23.82 -14.40 2.24
CA GLN A 271 -25.01 -15.14 1.84
C GLN A 271 -24.56 -16.31 0.97
N PRO A 272 -24.72 -17.57 1.41
CA PRO A 272 -24.47 -18.71 0.55
C PRO A 272 -25.52 -18.69 -0.56
N GLU A 273 -25.13 -18.30 -1.77
CA GLU A 273 -25.92 -18.61 -2.95
C GLU A 273 -25.95 -20.15 -3.10
N HIS A 274 -27.10 -20.68 -3.50
CA HIS A 274 -27.39 -22.11 -3.57
C HIS A 274 -26.23 -22.92 -4.14
N ALA A 275 -25.52 -23.64 -3.25
CA ALA A 275 -24.52 -24.62 -3.60
C ALA A 275 -25.21 -25.88 -4.12
N ASP A 276 -25.55 -25.87 -5.40
CA ASP A 276 -25.73 -27.10 -6.18
C ASP A 276 -24.43 -27.37 -6.95
N GLU A 277 -23.76 -28.45 -6.52
CA GLU A 277 -22.85 -29.31 -7.29
C GLU A 277 -21.52 -28.71 -7.82
N ALA A 278 -20.43 -28.95 -7.08
CA ALA A 278 -19.37 -29.89 -7.48
C ALA A 278 -18.22 -29.89 -6.46
N GLU A 279 -18.12 -30.97 -5.68
CA GLU A 279 -16.85 -31.34 -5.02
C GLU A 279 -15.85 -31.74 -6.12
N GLY A 280 -14.95 -30.82 -6.44
CA GLY A 280 -13.76 -31.07 -7.25
C GLY A 280 -12.52 -30.87 -6.38
N ASP A 281 -11.82 -31.96 -6.11
CA ASP A 281 -10.54 -32.03 -5.41
C ASP A 281 -9.44 -31.29 -6.21
N ASP A 282 -9.25 -30.00 -5.97
CA ASP A 282 -8.16 -29.22 -6.57
C ASP A 282 -6.94 -29.15 -5.64
N SER A 283 -6.14 -30.22 -5.71
CA SER A 283 -4.72 -30.13 -5.41
C SER A 283 -4.03 -29.32 -6.52
N GLN A 284 -3.94 -27.99 -6.34
CA GLN A 284 -3.23 -27.11 -7.28
C GLN A 284 -1.78 -27.57 -7.44
N SER A 285 -1.45 -27.96 -8.67
CA SER A 285 -0.12 -28.40 -9.08
C SER A 285 0.90 -27.27 -8.98
N THR A 286 2.05 -27.54 -8.38
CA THR A 286 3.26 -26.69 -8.28
C THR A 286 4.00 -26.50 -9.63
N GLN A 287 3.29 -26.53 -10.76
CA GLN A 287 3.88 -26.39 -12.09
C GLN A 287 3.59 -25.01 -12.69
N PRO A 288 4.55 -24.40 -13.41
CA PRO A 288 4.34 -23.13 -14.09
C PRO A 288 3.21 -23.26 -15.12
N PRO A 289 2.37 -22.23 -15.31
CA PRO A 289 1.29 -22.26 -16.29
C PRO A 289 1.81 -22.59 -17.68
N ALA A 290 1.11 -23.50 -18.39
CA ALA A 290 1.54 -23.95 -19.70
C ALA A 290 1.40 -22.90 -20.80
N THR A 291 0.52 -21.91 -20.60
CA THR A 291 0.18 -20.89 -21.61
C THR A 291 0.12 -19.49 -20.99
N ALA A 292 0.17 -18.47 -21.86
CA ALA A 292 0.00 -17.09 -21.42
C ALA A 292 -1.41 -16.81 -20.87
N ASN A 293 -2.45 -17.47 -21.40
CA ASN A 293 -3.82 -17.37 -20.87
C ASN A 293 -3.88 -17.92 -19.44
N ALA A 294 -3.36 -19.14 -19.22
CA ALA A 294 -3.32 -19.73 -17.87
C ALA A 294 -2.42 -18.95 -16.89
N ALA A 295 -1.49 -18.14 -17.40
CA ALA A 295 -0.69 -17.23 -16.60
C ALA A 295 -1.39 -15.88 -16.32
N LEU A 296 -2.37 -15.48 -17.13
CA LEU A 296 -3.16 -14.26 -16.96
C LEU A 296 -4.40 -14.49 -16.09
N PHE A 297 -5.05 -15.65 -16.20
CA PHE A 297 -6.30 -15.95 -15.51
C PHE A 297 -6.14 -17.14 -14.57
N SER A 298 -6.49 -16.94 -13.30
CA SER A 298 -6.52 -18.00 -12.29
C SER A 298 -7.88 -18.69 -12.18
N ASP A 299 -8.94 -18.13 -12.77
CA ASP A 299 -10.32 -18.61 -12.68
C ASP A 299 -10.77 -19.47 -13.88
N GLY A 300 -9.81 -19.85 -14.74
CA GLY A 300 -10.07 -20.65 -15.95
C GLY A 300 -10.63 -19.85 -17.13
N ALA A 301 -10.78 -18.52 -17.01
CA ALA A 301 -11.09 -17.68 -18.15
C ALA A 301 -9.93 -17.65 -19.17
N GLU A 302 -10.26 -17.36 -20.43
CA GLU A 302 -9.25 -17.28 -21.49
C GLU A 302 -9.58 -16.16 -22.48
N LEU A 303 -8.54 -15.52 -23.03
CA LEU A 303 -8.67 -14.65 -24.19
C LEU A 303 -8.63 -15.49 -25.47
N SER A 304 -9.39 -15.05 -26.48
CA SER A 304 -9.22 -15.56 -27.85
C SER A 304 -7.78 -15.34 -28.33
N ALA A 305 -7.31 -16.13 -29.29
CA ALA A 305 -5.94 -15.97 -29.81
C ALA A 305 -5.68 -14.57 -30.40
N ALA A 306 -6.72 -13.92 -30.95
CA ALA A 306 -6.64 -12.55 -31.45
C ALA A 306 -6.55 -11.54 -30.30
N ASP A 307 -7.43 -11.66 -29.30
CA ASP A 307 -7.45 -10.77 -28.14
C ASP A 307 -6.17 -10.88 -27.30
N LEU A 308 -5.68 -12.11 -27.08
CA LEU A 308 -4.42 -12.34 -26.38
C LEU A 308 -3.25 -11.67 -27.09
N LYS A 309 -3.23 -11.72 -28.43
CA LYS A 309 -2.21 -11.05 -29.23
C LYS A 309 -2.32 -9.52 -29.10
N ASP A 310 -3.54 -8.97 -29.13
CA ASP A 310 -3.75 -7.53 -29.01
C ASP A 310 -3.35 -7.02 -27.61
N VAL A 311 -3.76 -7.73 -26.56
CA VAL A 311 -3.42 -7.41 -25.16
C VAL A 311 -1.91 -7.48 -24.94
N LEU A 312 -1.27 -8.60 -25.26
CA LEU A 312 0.18 -8.74 -25.08
C LEU A 312 0.98 -7.79 -25.96
N GLY A 313 0.49 -7.52 -27.18
CA GLY A 313 1.08 -6.53 -28.09
C GLY A 313 1.04 -5.11 -27.52
N ALA A 314 -0.10 -4.69 -26.95
CA ALA A 314 -0.25 -3.39 -26.31
C ALA A 314 0.63 -3.25 -25.05
N LEU A 315 0.79 -4.34 -24.29
CA LEU A 315 1.67 -4.37 -23.11
C LEU A 315 3.16 -4.50 -23.48
N GLY A 316 3.49 -4.82 -24.74
CA GLY A 316 4.83 -5.15 -25.17
C GLY A 316 5.41 -6.36 -24.41
N ALA A 317 4.53 -7.28 -24.00
CA ALA A 317 4.84 -8.38 -23.10
C ALA A 317 4.85 -9.73 -23.83
N THR A 318 5.76 -10.60 -23.44
CA THR A 318 5.82 -11.99 -23.93
C THR A 318 5.89 -12.93 -22.75
N TYR A 319 5.10 -14.01 -22.80
CA TYR A 319 5.14 -15.05 -21.78
C TYR A 319 6.39 -15.94 -21.93
N VAL A 320 7.07 -16.21 -20.82
CA VAL A 320 8.25 -17.07 -20.76
C VAL A 320 8.19 -17.97 -19.52
N VAL A 321 8.67 -19.20 -19.68
CA VAL A 321 8.91 -20.15 -18.59
C VAL A 321 10.40 -20.46 -18.60
N LYS A 322 11.13 -20.09 -17.55
CA LYS A 322 12.56 -20.44 -17.40
C LYS A 322 12.72 -21.68 -16.53
N ASP A 323 12.00 -21.71 -15.42
CA ASP A 323 11.94 -22.83 -14.47
C ASP A 323 10.66 -22.72 -13.61
N GLN A 324 10.53 -23.56 -12.57
CA GLN A 324 9.36 -23.62 -11.70
C GLN A 324 9.05 -22.31 -10.99
N ASP A 325 10.08 -21.54 -10.62
CA ASP A 325 9.94 -20.30 -9.84
C ASP A 325 10.07 -19.05 -10.71
N ASN A 326 10.73 -19.16 -11.87
CA ASN A 326 11.04 -18.06 -12.78
C ASN A 326 10.23 -18.14 -14.08
N TRP A 327 8.93 -17.92 -13.96
CA TRP A 327 8.02 -17.80 -15.10
C TRP A 327 7.19 -16.51 -15.01
N GLY A 328 6.66 -16.06 -16.14
CA GLY A 328 5.83 -14.85 -16.20
C GLY A 328 5.99 -14.11 -17.51
N PHE A 329 5.73 -12.82 -17.48
CA PHE A 329 5.82 -11.93 -18.63
C PHE A 329 7.14 -11.17 -18.61
N VAL A 330 7.71 -10.96 -19.78
CA VAL A 330 8.88 -10.10 -19.98
C VAL A 330 8.56 -9.03 -21.01
N THR A 331 9.13 -7.84 -20.86
CA THR A 331 9.10 -6.81 -21.90
C THR A 331 10.47 -6.69 -22.54
N GLY A 332 10.55 -6.05 -23.72
CA GLY A 332 11.84 -5.80 -24.38
C GLY A 332 12.88 -5.13 -23.46
N PRO A 333 12.50 -4.06 -22.72
CA PRO A 333 13.37 -3.41 -21.73
C PRO A 333 13.58 -4.24 -20.45
N CYS A 334 12.56 -4.95 -19.96
CA CYS A 334 12.59 -5.65 -18.68
C CYS A 334 12.57 -7.17 -18.88
N ARG A 335 13.76 -7.79 -18.84
CA ARG A 335 13.97 -9.22 -19.15
C ARG A 335 13.78 -10.18 -17.97
N GLN A 336 13.44 -9.65 -16.79
CA GLN A 336 13.07 -10.45 -15.63
C GLN A 336 11.57 -10.75 -15.69
N PRO A 337 11.15 -12.03 -15.56
CA PRO A 337 9.74 -12.37 -15.53
C PRO A 337 9.02 -11.66 -14.39
N PHE A 338 7.89 -11.03 -14.69
CA PHE A 338 6.95 -10.47 -13.73
C PHE A 338 5.56 -11.08 -13.92
N LYS A 339 4.70 -10.96 -12.92
CA LYS A 339 3.35 -11.51 -12.99
C LYS A 339 2.38 -10.46 -13.54
N LEU A 340 1.44 -10.94 -14.35
CA LEU A 340 0.25 -10.20 -14.75
C LEU A 340 -0.95 -11.04 -14.34
N SER A 341 -2.01 -10.35 -13.92
CA SER A 341 -3.31 -10.92 -13.66
C SER A 341 -4.33 -10.18 -14.52
N ALA A 342 -5.28 -10.90 -15.10
CA ALA A 342 -6.34 -10.34 -15.92
C ALA A 342 -7.69 -10.76 -15.37
N SER A 343 -8.65 -9.83 -15.40
CA SER A 343 -10.00 -10.08 -14.91
C SER A 343 -11.05 -9.32 -15.72
N TYR A 344 -12.22 -9.92 -15.85
CA TYR A 344 -13.40 -9.26 -16.39
C TYR A 344 -14.20 -8.67 -15.23
N PRO A 345 -14.73 -7.43 -15.37
CA PRO A 345 -15.71 -6.90 -14.42
C PRO A 345 -16.90 -7.86 -14.26
N SER A 346 -17.45 -7.98 -13.06
CA SER A 346 -18.56 -8.90 -12.76
C SER A 346 -19.81 -8.64 -13.61
N ASP A 347 -20.04 -7.39 -14.00
CA ASP A 347 -21.15 -6.95 -14.87
C ASP A 347 -20.88 -7.17 -16.38
N GLU A 348 -19.65 -7.48 -16.77
CA GLU A 348 -19.22 -7.70 -18.16
C GLU A 348 -18.63 -9.11 -18.39
N LYS A 349 -18.71 -10.00 -17.39
CA LYS A 349 -18.15 -11.37 -17.42
C LYS A 349 -18.64 -12.19 -18.61
N ASP A 350 -19.86 -11.95 -19.11
CA ASP A 350 -20.42 -12.67 -20.26
C ASP A 350 -20.17 -11.99 -21.62
N ARG A 351 -19.75 -10.72 -21.60
CA ARG A 351 -19.68 -9.87 -22.80
C ARG A 351 -18.25 -9.66 -23.29
N HIS A 352 -17.25 -9.84 -22.41
CA HIS A 352 -15.81 -9.75 -22.72
C HIS A 352 -15.44 -8.45 -23.48
N ASN A 353 -16.14 -7.35 -23.20
CA ASN A 353 -15.92 -6.05 -23.82
C ASN A 353 -14.96 -5.17 -23.03
N GLU A 354 -14.70 -5.53 -21.77
CA GLU A 354 -13.84 -4.80 -20.87
C GLU A 354 -12.94 -5.78 -20.13
N LEU A 355 -11.63 -5.56 -20.18
CA LEU A 355 -10.66 -6.41 -19.52
C LEU A 355 -9.71 -5.54 -18.68
N TRP A 356 -9.65 -5.84 -17.39
CA TRP A 356 -8.64 -5.28 -16.50
C TRP A 356 -7.42 -6.17 -16.52
N VAL A 357 -6.24 -5.56 -16.60
CA VAL A 357 -4.97 -6.24 -16.42
C VAL A 357 -4.19 -5.49 -15.37
N GLU A 358 -3.61 -6.20 -14.42
CA GLU A 358 -2.78 -5.64 -13.38
C GLU A 358 -1.50 -6.46 -13.21
N GLY A 359 -0.48 -5.82 -12.68
CA GLY A 359 0.79 -6.44 -12.36
C GLY A 359 1.96 -5.61 -12.86
N GLY A 360 3.15 -6.19 -12.79
CA GLY A 360 4.37 -5.46 -13.10
C GLY A 360 5.51 -5.80 -12.15
N SER A 361 6.51 -4.95 -12.22
CA SER A 361 7.73 -4.99 -11.43
C SER A 361 8.22 -3.56 -11.32
N ALA A 362 9.18 -3.29 -10.46
CA ALA A 362 9.70 -1.93 -10.40
C ALA A 362 10.55 -1.53 -11.64
N CYS A 363 10.92 -2.49 -12.52
CA CYS A 363 11.41 -2.20 -13.87
C CYS A 363 10.31 -1.69 -14.82
N THR A 364 9.12 -2.31 -14.80
CA THR A 364 8.01 -1.95 -15.72
C THR A 364 7.11 -0.84 -15.17
N SER A 365 7.08 -0.67 -13.86
CA SER A 365 6.13 0.18 -13.11
C SER A 365 6.83 1.19 -12.20
N GLY A 366 8.17 1.26 -12.21
CA GLY A 366 8.94 2.17 -11.38
C GLY A 366 8.70 1.97 -9.89
N ALA A 367 8.79 3.05 -9.12
CA ALA A 367 8.63 3.03 -7.66
C ALA A 367 7.23 2.62 -7.18
N THR A 368 6.25 2.48 -8.07
CA THR A 368 4.91 1.99 -7.73
C THR A 368 4.87 0.46 -7.66
N GLY A 369 5.82 -0.24 -8.30
CA GLY A 369 5.94 -1.70 -8.28
C GLY A 369 4.89 -2.45 -9.10
N GLN A 370 3.75 -1.80 -9.39
CA GLN A 370 2.64 -2.34 -10.17
C GLN A 370 2.10 -1.30 -11.15
N SER A 371 1.54 -1.80 -12.24
CA SER A 371 0.75 -1.03 -13.20
C SER A 371 -0.64 -1.64 -13.35
N VAL A 372 -1.59 -0.81 -13.76
CA VAL A 372 -2.93 -1.23 -14.11
C VAL A 372 -3.26 -0.75 -15.51
N TRP A 373 -3.93 -1.61 -16.27
CA TRP A 373 -4.42 -1.35 -17.62
C TRP A 373 -5.90 -1.69 -17.73
N LEU A 374 -6.60 -0.89 -18.51
CA LEU A 374 -7.97 -1.18 -18.92
C LEU A 374 -8.02 -1.31 -20.43
N PHE A 375 -8.51 -2.47 -20.88
CA PHE A 375 -8.77 -2.76 -22.27
C PHE A 375 -10.25 -2.66 -22.56
N ILE A 376 -10.62 -1.94 -23.62
CA ILE A 376 -12.00 -1.85 -24.09
C ILE A 376 -12.09 -2.35 -25.52
N ARG A 377 -13.10 -3.16 -25.80
CA ARG A 377 -13.40 -3.66 -27.15
C ARG A 377 -14.00 -2.53 -27.99
N GLY A 378 -13.34 -2.23 -29.10
CA GLY A 378 -13.84 -1.26 -30.08
C GLY A 378 -14.96 -1.84 -30.93
N GLU A 379 -15.59 -0.98 -31.75
CA GLU A 379 -16.64 -1.39 -32.70
C GLU A 379 -16.16 -2.39 -33.75
N ASP A 380 -14.85 -2.42 -34.03
CA ASP A 380 -14.21 -3.39 -34.92
C ASP A 380 -13.91 -4.73 -34.23
N GLY A 381 -14.33 -4.90 -32.98
CA GLY A 381 -14.20 -6.13 -32.23
C GLY A 381 -12.83 -6.35 -31.60
N HIS A 382 -11.89 -5.41 -31.66
CA HIS A 382 -10.55 -5.55 -31.08
C HIS A 382 -10.43 -4.91 -29.69
N LEU A 383 -9.77 -5.58 -28.75
CA LEU A 383 -9.40 -5.01 -27.45
C LEU A 383 -8.26 -4.01 -27.63
N ARG A 384 -8.41 -2.81 -27.06
CA ARG A 384 -7.38 -1.77 -27.06
C ARG A 384 -7.12 -1.29 -25.65
N ALA A 385 -5.88 -0.94 -25.34
CA ALA A 385 -5.56 -0.28 -24.07
C ALA A 385 -6.11 1.16 -24.12
N ASN A 386 -7.12 1.43 -23.29
CA ASN A 386 -7.76 2.74 -23.17
C ASN A 386 -7.38 3.47 -21.88
N LEU A 387 -6.70 2.77 -20.97
CA LEU A 387 -6.02 3.30 -19.79
C LEU A 387 -4.81 2.39 -19.51
N GLY A 388 -3.71 2.98 -19.07
CA GLY A 388 -2.52 2.22 -18.70
C GLY A 388 -1.50 3.08 -17.98
N GLY A 389 -1.03 2.63 -16.81
CA GLY A 389 0.04 3.31 -16.11
C GLY A 389 0.38 2.71 -14.75
N PRO A 390 1.48 3.16 -14.12
CA PRO A 390 1.84 2.77 -12.76
C PRO A 390 0.72 3.13 -11.78
N ALA A 391 0.19 2.12 -11.10
CA ALA A 391 -0.84 2.27 -10.07
C ALA A 391 -0.85 1.03 -9.18
N THR A 392 -1.03 1.21 -7.87
CA THR A 392 -1.21 0.10 -6.92
C THR A 392 -2.65 -0.40 -6.92
N LYS A 393 -3.61 0.42 -7.39
CA LYS A 393 -5.03 0.06 -7.42
C LYS A 393 -5.79 0.89 -8.45
N ALA A 394 -6.81 0.29 -9.04
CA ALA A 394 -7.85 1.00 -9.77
C ALA A 394 -9.21 0.87 -9.07
N ALA A 395 -10.04 1.91 -9.15
CA ALA A 395 -11.40 1.88 -8.65
C ALA A 395 -12.34 2.63 -9.59
N VAL A 396 -13.50 2.04 -9.84
CA VAL A 396 -14.60 2.69 -10.54
C VAL A 396 -15.28 3.69 -9.59
N THR A 397 -15.60 4.88 -10.07
CA THR A 397 -16.32 5.90 -9.30
C THR A 397 -17.83 5.87 -9.62
N GLY A 398 -18.63 6.66 -8.89
CA GLY A 398 -20.05 6.80 -9.18
C GLY A 398 -20.39 7.81 -10.29
N ASP A 399 -19.39 8.53 -10.82
CA ASP A 399 -19.61 9.60 -11.80
C ASP A 399 -19.60 9.02 -13.22
N LEU A 400 -20.74 9.07 -13.92
CA LEU A 400 -20.89 8.55 -15.28
C LEU A 400 -20.65 9.66 -16.32
N ASN A 401 -19.78 9.42 -17.30
CA ASN A 401 -19.54 10.31 -18.43
C ASN A 401 -19.50 9.52 -19.74
N ASN A 402 -20.33 9.91 -20.73
CA ASN A 402 -20.42 9.25 -22.03
C ASN A 402 -20.60 7.71 -21.93
N GLY A 403 -21.42 7.26 -20.97
CA GLY A 403 -21.74 5.84 -20.77
C GLY A 403 -20.69 5.02 -20.04
N ARG A 404 -19.61 5.63 -19.54
CA ARG A 404 -18.60 4.97 -18.70
C ARG A 404 -18.34 5.75 -17.42
N TYR A 405 -18.02 5.04 -16.35
CA TYR A 405 -17.72 5.66 -15.07
C TYR A 405 -16.32 6.27 -15.08
N ASP A 406 -16.12 7.39 -14.38
CA ASP A 406 -14.77 7.87 -14.10
C ASP A 406 -14.02 6.82 -13.26
N LEU A 407 -12.70 6.73 -13.46
CA LEU A 407 -11.83 5.79 -12.80
C LEU A 407 -10.85 6.52 -11.87
N ARG A 408 -10.48 5.90 -10.76
CA ARG A 408 -9.41 6.37 -9.86
C ARG A 408 -8.26 5.40 -9.90
N LEU A 409 -7.06 5.92 -10.16
CA LEU A 409 -5.80 5.17 -10.08
C LEU A 409 -4.98 5.66 -8.88
N SER A 410 -4.63 4.75 -7.98
CA SER A 410 -3.80 5.03 -6.80
C SER A 410 -2.32 4.99 -7.18
N GLY A 411 -1.65 6.14 -7.07
CA GLY A 411 -0.23 6.30 -7.39
C GLY A 411 0.62 6.64 -6.16
N ASN A 412 1.92 6.86 -6.40
CA ASN A 412 2.86 7.28 -5.36
C ASN A 412 2.58 8.72 -4.89
N GLY A 413 2.87 9.02 -3.61
CA GLY A 413 2.84 10.39 -3.07
C GLY A 413 1.46 10.87 -2.59
N PHE A 414 0.67 9.99 -1.97
CA PHE A 414 -0.66 10.30 -1.40
C PHE A 414 -1.61 10.97 -2.39
N CYS A 415 -1.54 10.55 -3.64
CA CYS A 415 -2.27 11.14 -4.73
C CYS A 415 -2.96 10.06 -5.56
N GLU A 416 -4.23 10.27 -5.85
CA GLU A 416 -4.99 9.47 -6.78
C GLU A 416 -5.34 10.29 -8.01
N ALA A 417 -5.08 9.73 -9.19
CA ALA A 417 -5.46 10.35 -10.45
C ALA A 417 -6.87 9.88 -10.82
N VAL A 418 -7.77 10.84 -11.07
CA VAL A 418 -9.09 10.59 -11.64
C VAL A 418 -8.99 10.67 -13.16
N TRP A 419 -9.53 9.66 -13.83
CA TRP A 419 -9.56 9.53 -15.27
C TRP A 419 -11.00 9.49 -15.76
N ARG A 420 -11.30 10.26 -16.80
CA ARG A 420 -12.63 10.39 -17.37
C ARG A 420 -12.66 9.93 -18.81
N TRP A 421 -13.68 9.16 -19.16
CA TRP A 421 -13.91 8.73 -20.53
C TRP A 421 -14.28 9.92 -21.44
N ASP A 422 -13.53 10.16 -22.51
CA ASP A 422 -13.82 11.26 -23.46
C ASP A 422 -14.76 10.84 -24.61
N GLY A 423 -15.16 9.57 -24.67
CA GLY A 423 -15.85 8.97 -25.82
C GLY A 423 -14.99 7.98 -26.60
N SER A 424 -13.67 8.00 -26.39
CA SER A 424 -12.69 7.16 -27.11
C SER A 424 -11.60 6.57 -26.21
N GLN A 425 -11.15 7.30 -25.18
CA GLN A 425 -10.13 6.85 -24.23
C GLN A 425 -10.33 7.54 -22.87
N TYR A 426 -9.67 7.02 -21.84
CA TYR A 426 -9.64 7.69 -20.55
C TYR A 426 -8.60 8.80 -20.55
N GLN A 427 -9.04 10.03 -20.24
CA GLN A 427 -8.20 11.20 -20.09
C GLN A 427 -8.01 11.55 -18.63
N HIS A 428 -6.83 12.04 -18.28
CA HIS A 428 -6.58 12.58 -16.95
C HIS A 428 -7.51 13.76 -16.71
N LEU A 429 -8.31 13.69 -15.65
CA LEU A 429 -9.26 14.74 -15.27
C LEU A 429 -8.68 15.63 -14.18
N LYS A 430 -8.28 15.03 -13.08
CA LYS A 430 -7.78 15.72 -11.89
C LYS A 430 -7.05 14.77 -10.97
N ASN A 431 -6.28 15.34 -10.06
CA ASN A 431 -5.67 14.62 -8.96
C ASN A 431 -6.45 14.88 -7.66
N ILE A 432 -6.63 13.84 -6.85
CA ILE A 432 -7.26 13.90 -5.53
C ILE A 432 -6.23 13.46 -4.51
N ALA A 433 -5.91 14.35 -3.57
CA ALA A 433 -5.06 14.01 -2.44
C ALA A 433 -5.78 12.96 -1.58
N THR A 434 -5.15 11.81 -1.36
CA THR A 434 -5.67 10.75 -0.49
C THR A 434 -5.21 10.94 0.95
N GLN A 435 -4.20 11.78 1.18
CA GLN A 435 -3.75 12.25 2.48
C GLN A 435 -3.31 13.72 2.38
N PRO A 436 -3.19 14.47 3.50
CA PRO A 436 -2.65 15.83 3.49
C PRO A 436 -1.28 15.90 2.83
N GLY A 437 -1.00 16.99 2.11
CA GLY A 437 0.24 17.15 1.34
C GLY A 437 0.30 16.31 0.05
N GLY A 438 -0.69 15.45 -0.20
CA GLY A 438 -0.84 14.71 -1.44
C GLY A 438 -1.09 15.63 -2.65
N CYS A 439 -0.67 15.15 -3.83
CA CYS A 439 -0.83 15.84 -5.12
C CYS A 439 -0.13 17.19 -5.27
N GLY A 440 0.85 17.50 -4.41
CA GLY A 440 1.76 18.64 -4.61
C GLY A 440 1.22 20.00 -4.20
N GLY A 441 0.13 20.07 -3.43
CA GLY A 441 -0.36 21.26 -2.73
C GLY A 441 -0.37 22.56 -3.56
N GLU A 442 -1.49 22.85 -4.23
CA GLU A 442 -1.85 24.24 -4.56
C GLU A 442 -2.58 24.90 -3.40
#